data_AF-A0AAU8PL34-F1
#
_entry.id   AF-A0AAU8PL34-F1
#
_cell.length_a   1.000
_cell.length_b   1.000
_cell.length_c   1.000
_cell.angle_alpha   90.00
_cell.angle_beta   90.00
_cell.angle_gamma   90.00
#
_symmetry.space_group_name_H-M   'P 1'
#
loop_
_entity.id
_entity.type
_entity.pdbx_description
1 polymer ?
#
loop_
_entity_poly.entity_id
_entity_poly.type
_entity_poly.pdbx_seq_one_letter_code
_entity_poly.pdbx_strand_id
1 'polypeptide(L)'
;MNGAIMISLVGEQPIPNLLAVLSAQPRHVVWVCTELTKTVSHRLRSILKGRHISVEDEPINVDPYDMVDIESKFKTRIREKGWSPDKIIFNLTGGTKPMALATYRLAEQLSGPFLYVQSEGKKSVVYRYRFSERGPELERAEEVPPVLDIDIYLKAHLEGYTETAEFKNEFEEMVFAVLQPELDEVKNSVKPVPQLGGLEIDLVLRCGNRVGIAEVKTGKKARSKEGIEQIITAAEQRFLGTYTEKFLILDRDYEPNNRQLANAHRIRVIELPSAQSGKLSEEDRRKLVDTVKKALGG
;
A
#
# COMPACT_ATOMS: atom_id res chain seq x y z
N MET A 1 -6.11 21.69 16.13
CA MET A 1 -6.25 20.58 17.10
C MET A 1 -4.87 20.29 17.69
N ASN A 2 -4.59 20.73 18.92
CA ASN A 2 -3.33 20.38 19.59
C ASN A 2 -3.38 18.90 20.00
N GLY A 3 -2.78 18.03 19.20
CA GLY A 3 -2.22 16.76 19.64
C GLY A 3 -3.14 15.57 19.83
N ALA A 4 -3.83 15.15 18.76
CA ALA A 4 -4.61 13.93 18.79
C ALA A 4 -3.73 12.68 18.93
N ILE A 5 -4.20 11.72 19.72
CA ILE A 5 -3.71 10.35 19.79
C ILE A 5 -4.56 9.53 18.81
N MET A 6 -3.93 8.73 17.96
CA MET A 6 -4.64 7.79 17.09
C MET A 6 -4.47 6.37 17.59
N ILE A 7 -5.57 5.70 17.90
CA ILE A 7 -5.59 4.25 18.12
C ILE A 7 -5.95 3.59 16.79
N SER A 8 -5.07 2.74 16.28
CA SER A 8 -5.18 2.22 14.91
C SER A 8 -5.09 0.71 14.86
N LEU A 9 -6.15 0.09 14.34
CA LEU A 9 -6.24 -1.36 14.14
C LEU A 9 -5.34 -1.80 12.98
N VAL A 10 -4.45 -2.75 13.23
CA VAL A 10 -3.48 -3.26 12.25
C VAL A 10 -4.01 -4.55 11.63
N GLY A 11 -4.31 -4.49 10.33
CA GLY A 11 -4.59 -5.67 9.51
C GLY A 11 -3.35 -6.20 8.82
N GLU A 12 -3.53 -7.17 7.91
CA GLU A 12 -2.43 -7.68 7.06
C GLU A 12 -1.94 -6.64 6.04
N GLN A 13 -2.82 -5.74 5.61
CA GLN A 13 -2.50 -4.70 4.63
C GLN A 13 -2.05 -3.42 5.35
N PRO A 14 -0.78 -3.01 5.25
CA PRO A 14 -0.23 -1.89 6.03
C PRO A 14 -0.59 -0.51 5.48
N ILE A 15 -0.81 -0.40 4.17
CA ILE A 15 -0.95 0.88 3.46
C ILE A 15 -2.16 1.70 3.94
N PRO A 16 -3.36 1.13 4.13
CA PRO A 16 -4.49 1.91 4.62
C PRO A 16 -4.25 2.54 6.00
N ASN A 17 -3.51 1.87 6.87
CA ASN A 17 -3.10 2.42 8.17
C ASN A 17 -2.09 3.57 8.01
N LEU A 18 -1.11 3.45 7.11
CA LEU A 18 -0.17 4.54 6.83
C LEU A 18 -0.87 5.76 6.23
N LEU A 19 -1.79 5.54 5.29
CA LEU A 19 -2.58 6.63 4.70
C LEU A 19 -3.38 7.39 5.77
N ALA A 20 -4.01 6.66 6.69
CA ALA A 20 -4.72 7.28 7.82
C ALA A 20 -3.80 8.14 8.69
N VAL A 21 -2.65 7.58 9.11
CA VAL A 21 -1.72 8.27 10.01
C VAL A 21 -1.05 9.47 9.33
N LEU A 22 -0.54 9.29 8.10
CA LEU A 22 0.19 10.34 7.38
C LEU A 22 -0.75 11.47 6.90
N SER A 23 -2.02 11.16 6.61
CA SER A 23 -3.04 12.16 6.31
C SER A 23 -3.49 12.92 7.56
N ALA A 24 -3.73 12.22 8.67
CA ALA A 24 -4.25 12.85 9.89
C ALA A 24 -3.19 13.51 10.75
N GLN A 25 -1.92 13.14 10.58
CA GLN A 25 -0.76 13.62 11.35
C GLN A 25 -1.02 13.71 12.87
N PRO A 26 -1.44 12.60 13.52
CA PRO A 26 -1.60 12.59 14.97
C PRO A 26 -0.25 12.82 15.67
N ARG A 27 -0.26 13.35 16.90
CA ARG A 27 0.97 13.48 17.70
C ARG A 27 1.49 12.14 18.19
N HIS A 28 0.58 11.20 18.41
CA HIS A 28 0.89 9.89 18.96
C HIS A 28 0.06 8.81 18.30
N VAL A 29 0.66 7.65 17.99
CA VAL A 29 -0.02 6.49 17.41
C VAL A 29 0.14 5.28 18.32
N VAL A 30 -0.98 4.59 18.51
CA VAL A 30 -1.06 3.32 19.23
C VAL A 30 -1.52 2.26 18.25
N TRP A 31 -0.64 1.31 17.97
CA TRP A 31 -0.99 0.16 17.14
C TRP A 31 -1.73 -0.88 17.96
N VAL A 32 -2.80 -1.42 17.38
CA VAL A 32 -3.56 -2.53 17.94
C VAL A 32 -3.46 -3.68 16.96
N CYS A 33 -2.83 -4.77 17.37
CA CYS A 33 -2.54 -5.90 16.50
C CYS A 33 -3.01 -7.21 17.12
N THR A 34 -2.93 -8.26 16.32
CA THR A 34 -2.97 -9.65 16.79
C THR A 34 -1.56 -10.22 16.75
N GLU A 35 -1.37 -11.45 17.23
CA GLU A 35 -0.10 -12.16 17.05
C GLU A 35 0.30 -12.25 15.57
N LEU A 36 -0.67 -12.47 14.67
CA LEU A 36 -0.43 -12.54 13.23
C LEU A 36 0.01 -11.20 12.62
N THR A 37 -0.53 -10.08 13.09
CA THR A 37 -0.24 -8.74 12.53
C THR A 37 0.83 -7.96 13.32
N LYS A 38 1.45 -8.59 14.33
CA LYS A 38 2.49 -7.96 15.15
C LYS A 38 3.69 -7.47 14.33
N THR A 39 4.20 -8.28 13.40
CA THR A 39 5.29 -7.88 12.50
C THR A 39 4.92 -6.67 11.63
N VAL A 40 3.66 -6.59 11.19
CA VAL A 40 3.17 -5.42 10.44
C VAL A 40 3.23 -4.17 11.30
N SER A 41 2.80 -4.24 12.57
CA SER A 41 2.88 -3.11 13.49
C SER A 41 4.31 -2.62 13.74
N HIS A 42 5.29 -3.54 13.79
CA HIS A 42 6.70 -3.19 13.94
C HIS A 42 7.25 -2.45 12.70
N ARG A 43 6.89 -2.91 11.49
CA ARG A 43 7.25 -2.22 10.24
C ARG A 43 6.65 -0.82 10.21
N LEU A 44 5.35 -0.69 10.50
CA LEU A 44 4.66 0.60 10.58
C LEU A 44 5.33 1.55 11.59
N ARG A 45 5.68 1.07 12.78
CA ARG A 45 6.44 1.85 13.78
C ARG A 45 7.79 2.29 13.23
N SER A 46 8.53 1.39 12.59
CA SER A 46 9.86 1.70 12.03
C SER A 46 9.78 2.81 10.98
N ILE A 47 8.78 2.76 10.10
CA ILE A 47 8.53 3.80 9.09
C ILE A 47 8.26 5.14 9.78
N LEU A 48 7.49 5.19 10.85
CA LEU A 48 7.18 6.46 11.51
C LEU A 48 8.34 7.02 12.36
N LYS A 49 9.43 6.28 12.59
CA LYS A 49 10.61 6.81 13.30
C LYS A 49 11.18 8.02 12.57
N GLY A 50 11.58 9.03 13.34
CA GLY A 50 12.14 10.27 12.80
C GLY A 50 11.12 11.23 12.18
N ARG A 51 9.83 10.87 12.14
CA ARG A 51 8.75 11.80 11.82
C ARG A 51 8.27 12.49 13.10
N HIS A 52 7.56 13.61 12.96
CA HIS A 52 6.94 14.35 14.08
C HIS A 52 5.73 13.63 14.71
N ILE A 53 5.72 12.29 14.65
CA ILE A 53 4.66 11.41 15.13
C ILE A 53 5.31 10.42 16.08
N SER A 54 4.97 10.50 17.36
CA SER A 54 5.41 9.50 18.35
C SER A 54 4.59 8.22 18.22
N VAL A 55 5.18 7.06 18.52
CA VAL A 55 4.53 5.76 18.41
C VAL A 55 4.81 4.97 19.68
N GLU A 56 3.82 4.29 20.24
CA GLU A 56 4.04 3.34 21.35
C GLU A 56 5.10 2.29 20.97
N ASP A 57 5.98 1.97 21.91
CA ASP A 57 7.03 0.98 21.66
C ASP A 57 6.46 -0.41 21.42
N GLU A 58 5.48 -0.80 22.23
CA GLU A 58 4.78 -2.07 22.16
C GLU A 58 3.31 -1.88 21.74
N PRO A 59 2.85 -2.63 20.70
CA PRO A 59 1.46 -2.59 20.30
C PRO A 59 0.54 -3.19 21.37
N ILE A 60 -0.74 -2.83 21.34
CA ILE A 60 -1.78 -3.53 22.11
C ILE A 60 -2.09 -4.82 21.34
N ASN A 61 -1.69 -5.96 21.89
CA ASN A 61 -2.01 -7.27 21.33
C ASN A 61 -3.35 -7.78 21.84
N VAL A 62 -4.28 -8.10 20.94
CA VAL A 62 -5.66 -8.53 21.26
C VAL A 62 -5.98 -9.88 20.63
N ASP A 63 -6.94 -10.61 21.20
CA ASP A 63 -7.57 -11.70 20.47
C ASP A 63 -8.49 -11.12 19.38
N PRO A 64 -8.32 -11.48 18.09
CA PRO A 64 -9.08 -10.89 16.98
C PRO A 64 -10.59 -11.16 17.01
N TYR A 65 -11.06 -12.12 17.80
CA TYR A 65 -12.46 -12.55 17.84
C TYR A 65 -13.10 -12.38 19.23
N ASP A 66 -12.32 -12.07 20.26
CA ASP A 66 -12.84 -11.74 21.58
C ASP A 66 -13.05 -10.22 21.72
N MET A 67 -14.30 -9.78 21.54
CA MET A 67 -14.66 -8.37 21.69
C MET A 67 -14.50 -7.86 23.13
N VAL A 68 -14.61 -8.72 24.15
CA VAL A 68 -14.37 -8.35 25.55
C VAL A 68 -12.87 -8.18 25.79
N ASP A 69 -12.08 -9.12 25.25
CA ASP A 69 -10.68 -9.00 24.83
C ASP A 69 -10.25 -7.57 24.53
N ILE A 70 -10.71 -7.17 23.36
CA ILE A 70 -10.39 -5.92 22.69
C ILE A 70 -10.82 -4.72 23.55
N GLU A 71 -12.09 -4.66 23.98
CA GLU A 71 -12.60 -3.52 24.74
C GLU A 71 -11.86 -3.34 26.08
N SER A 72 -11.56 -4.43 26.78
CA SER A 72 -10.90 -4.38 28.09
C SER A 72 -9.47 -3.85 27.98
N LYS A 73 -8.68 -4.34 27.03
CA LYS A 73 -7.30 -3.90 26.80
C LYS A 73 -7.20 -2.43 26.38
N PHE A 74 -8.13 -1.95 25.56
CA PHE A 74 -8.19 -0.54 25.21
C PHE A 74 -8.51 0.34 26.42
N LYS A 75 -9.55 -0.02 27.19
CA LYS A 75 -9.96 0.73 28.39
C LYS A 75 -8.83 0.77 29.42
N THR A 76 -8.12 -0.34 29.62
CA THR A 76 -6.94 -0.42 30.47
C THR A 76 -5.84 0.52 29.96
N ARG A 77 -5.45 0.43 28.68
CA ARG A 77 -4.38 1.28 28.13
C ARG A 77 -4.72 2.78 28.21
N ILE A 78 -5.94 3.17 27.86
CA ILE A 78 -6.40 4.58 27.93
C ILE A 78 -6.29 5.10 29.37
N ARG A 79 -6.71 4.27 30.35
CA ARG A 79 -6.63 4.61 31.78
C ARG A 79 -5.19 4.73 32.28
N GLU A 80 -4.35 3.75 31.97
CA GLU A 80 -2.93 3.74 32.35
C GLU A 80 -2.18 4.97 31.84
N LYS A 81 -2.50 5.41 30.61
CA LYS A 81 -1.86 6.57 29.98
C LYS A 81 -2.53 7.90 30.33
N GLY A 82 -3.66 7.87 31.03
CA GLY A 82 -4.41 9.07 31.41
C GLY A 82 -4.91 9.89 30.21
N TRP A 83 -5.16 9.25 29.08
CA TRP A 83 -5.57 9.94 27.86
C TRP A 83 -7.02 10.43 27.96
N SER A 84 -7.24 11.72 27.68
CA SER A 84 -8.58 12.28 27.61
C SER A 84 -9.31 11.76 26.36
N PRO A 85 -10.54 11.20 26.49
CA PRO A 85 -11.27 10.62 25.37
C PRO A 85 -11.46 11.56 24.17
N ASP A 86 -11.63 12.87 24.40
CA ASP A 86 -11.79 13.90 23.37
C ASP A 86 -10.51 14.15 22.54
N LYS A 87 -9.38 13.58 22.95
CA LYS A 87 -8.10 13.63 22.22
C LYS A 87 -7.82 12.36 21.42
N ILE A 88 -8.68 11.36 21.48
CA ILE A 88 -8.47 10.06 20.83
C ILE A 88 -9.24 10.01 19.52
N ILE A 89 -8.55 9.65 18.44
CA ILE A 89 -9.15 9.32 17.14
C ILE A 89 -9.02 7.82 16.93
N PHE A 90 -10.14 7.15 16.64
CA PHE A 90 -10.16 5.72 16.37
C PHE A 90 -10.06 5.46 14.86
N ASN A 91 -9.00 4.79 14.41
CA ASN A 91 -8.86 4.35 13.01
C ASN A 91 -9.39 2.91 12.86
N LEU A 92 -10.54 2.79 12.21
CA LEU A 92 -11.28 1.53 12.01
C LEU A 92 -10.93 0.80 10.71
N THR A 93 -9.90 1.27 9.99
CA THR A 93 -9.59 0.80 8.64
C THR A 93 -9.05 -0.62 8.59
N GLY A 94 -8.23 -1.01 9.58
CA GLY A 94 -7.59 -2.31 9.63
C GLY A 94 -8.19 -3.26 10.68
N GLY A 95 -7.47 -4.34 10.97
CA GLY A 95 -7.92 -5.40 11.88
C GLY A 95 -9.01 -6.28 11.28
N THR A 96 -9.52 -7.20 12.08
CA THR A 96 -10.68 -8.03 11.72
C THR A 96 -11.98 -7.24 11.92
N LYS A 97 -13.09 -7.73 11.36
CA LYS A 97 -14.41 -7.11 11.58
C LYS A 97 -14.80 -7.02 13.06
N PRO A 98 -14.59 -8.06 13.91
CA PRO A 98 -14.82 -7.94 15.34
C PRO A 98 -13.96 -6.85 16.01
N MET A 99 -12.68 -6.71 15.64
CA MET A 99 -11.83 -5.62 16.13
C MET A 99 -12.40 -4.24 15.77
N ALA A 100 -12.80 -4.05 14.51
CA ALA A 100 -13.41 -2.80 14.05
C ALA A 100 -14.72 -2.50 14.81
N LEU A 101 -15.57 -3.50 15.01
CA LEU A 101 -16.85 -3.34 15.72
C LEU A 101 -16.64 -3.02 17.22
N ALA A 102 -15.75 -3.74 17.90
CA ALA A 102 -15.43 -3.48 19.31
C ALA A 102 -14.83 -2.06 19.49
N THR A 103 -13.97 -1.65 18.56
CA THR A 103 -13.37 -0.31 18.57
C THR A 103 -14.40 0.79 18.27
N TYR A 104 -15.31 0.54 17.33
CA TYR A 104 -16.43 1.44 17.05
C TYR A 104 -17.31 1.62 18.30
N ARG A 105 -17.67 0.54 18.98
CA ARG A 105 -18.46 0.60 20.24
C ARG A 105 -17.75 1.40 21.32
N LEU A 106 -16.42 1.25 21.43
CA LEU A 106 -15.63 2.04 22.37
C LEU A 106 -15.60 3.53 21.98
N ALA A 107 -15.43 3.83 20.68
CA ALA A 107 -15.50 5.21 20.19
C ALA A 107 -16.85 5.85 20.52
N GLU A 108 -17.96 5.11 20.34
CA GLU A 108 -19.31 5.54 20.68
C GLU A 108 -19.46 5.81 22.19
N GLN A 109 -19.06 4.86 23.04
CA GLN A 109 -19.09 5.01 24.51
C GLN A 109 -18.32 6.24 24.99
N LEU A 110 -17.25 6.58 24.29
CA LEU A 110 -16.38 7.71 24.61
C LEU A 110 -16.75 9.00 23.88
N SER A 111 -17.78 8.96 23.02
CA SER A 111 -18.11 10.04 22.08
C SER A 111 -16.89 10.54 21.29
N GLY A 112 -15.96 9.63 21.00
CA GLY A 112 -14.69 9.92 20.34
C GLY A 112 -14.84 9.91 18.82
N PRO A 113 -14.13 10.80 18.10
CA PRO A 113 -14.11 10.78 16.64
C PRO A 113 -13.47 9.50 16.11
N PHE A 114 -13.92 9.05 14.95
CA PHE A 114 -13.32 7.90 14.26
C PHE A 114 -13.15 8.17 12.77
N LEU A 115 -12.33 7.37 12.13
CA LEU A 115 -12.10 7.46 10.69
C LEU A 115 -12.00 6.09 10.04
N TYR A 116 -12.21 6.09 8.73
CA TYR A 116 -12.04 4.94 7.85
C TYR A 116 -11.40 5.38 6.54
N VAL A 117 -10.41 4.63 6.06
CA VAL A 117 -9.78 4.88 4.76
C VAL A 117 -10.33 3.93 3.72
N GLN A 118 -10.96 4.49 2.70
CA GLN A 118 -11.21 3.78 1.46
C GLN A 118 -9.93 3.82 0.62
N SER A 119 -9.14 2.74 0.66
CA SER A 119 -7.98 2.54 -0.22
C SER A 119 -8.34 1.90 -1.57
N GLU A 120 -9.57 1.38 -1.69
CA GLU A 120 -10.08 0.75 -2.91
C GLU A 120 -10.46 1.78 -3.98
N GLY A 121 -10.23 1.45 -5.26
CA GLY A 121 -10.56 2.32 -6.40
C GLY A 121 -9.36 3.07 -6.95
N LYS A 122 -9.58 4.24 -7.57
CA LYS A 122 -8.49 5.06 -8.15
C LYS A 122 -7.87 6.02 -7.15
N LYS A 123 -8.66 6.52 -6.21
CA LYS A 123 -8.27 7.54 -5.22
C LYS A 123 -8.40 6.97 -3.81
N SER A 124 -7.56 7.45 -2.90
CA SER A 124 -7.68 7.11 -1.48
C SER A 124 -8.46 8.20 -0.79
N VAL A 125 -9.51 7.84 -0.04
CA VAL A 125 -10.39 8.80 0.65
C VAL A 125 -10.42 8.48 2.13
N VAL A 126 -10.20 9.48 2.99
CA VAL A 126 -10.40 9.39 4.43
C VAL A 126 -11.79 9.94 4.76
N TYR A 127 -12.62 9.08 5.35
CA TYR A 127 -13.91 9.46 5.92
C TYR A 127 -13.73 9.68 7.42
N ARG A 128 -14.10 10.86 7.91
CA ARG A 128 -14.06 11.24 9.32
C ARG A 128 -15.48 11.35 9.86
N TYR A 129 -15.69 10.78 11.03
CA TYR A 129 -16.99 10.72 11.68
C TYR A 129 -16.91 11.26 13.10
N ARG A 130 -18.04 11.79 13.56
CA ARG A 130 -18.28 12.17 14.95
C ARG A 130 -19.61 11.59 15.40
N PHE A 131 -19.80 11.49 16.70
CA PHE A 131 -21.09 11.11 17.27
C PHE A 131 -21.92 12.36 17.57
N SER A 132 -23.19 12.34 17.17
CA SER A 132 -24.24 13.27 17.57
C SER A 132 -25.32 12.54 18.36
N GLU A 133 -26.36 13.25 18.80
CA GLU A 133 -27.54 12.63 19.44
C GLU A 133 -28.25 11.60 18.55
N ARG A 134 -28.02 11.64 17.22
CA ARG A 134 -28.62 10.72 16.24
C ARG A 134 -27.71 9.53 15.90
N GLY A 135 -26.53 9.46 16.50
CA GLY A 135 -25.53 8.44 16.21
C GLY A 135 -24.36 8.98 15.38
N PRO A 136 -23.66 8.13 14.60
CA PRO A 136 -22.49 8.56 13.83
C PRO A 136 -22.89 9.45 12.65
N GLU A 137 -22.24 10.61 12.53
CA GLU A 137 -22.40 11.53 11.42
C GLU A 137 -21.08 11.66 10.66
N LEU A 138 -21.16 11.63 9.33
CA LEU A 138 -20.02 11.93 8.47
C LEU A 138 -19.71 13.42 8.59
N GLU A 139 -18.56 13.73 9.18
CA GLU A 139 -18.08 15.10 9.28
C GLU A 139 -17.42 15.54 7.96
N ARG A 140 -16.55 14.70 7.41
CA ARG A 140 -15.75 15.07 6.24
C ARG A 140 -15.31 13.84 5.46
N ALA A 141 -15.30 13.95 4.15
CA ALA A 141 -14.65 13.01 3.25
C ALA A 141 -13.60 13.77 2.44
N GLU A 142 -12.35 13.32 2.49
CA GLU A 142 -11.23 14.00 1.83
C GLU A 142 -10.37 13.00 1.07
N GLU A 143 -9.98 13.38 -0.15
CA GLU A 143 -8.92 12.67 -0.85
C GLU A 143 -7.59 12.83 -0.11
N VAL A 144 -6.88 11.72 0.09
CA VAL A 144 -5.59 11.71 0.75
C VAL A 144 -4.55 12.33 -0.19
N PRO A 145 -3.84 13.39 0.21
CA PRO A 145 -2.76 13.93 -0.61
C PRO A 145 -1.65 12.88 -0.82
N PRO A 146 -0.79 13.02 -1.84
CA PRO A 146 0.37 12.14 -2.00
C PRO A 146 1.27 12.18 -0.76
N VAL A 147 1.23 11.11 0.04
CA VAL A 147 1.98 10.95 1.30
C VAL A 147 2.85 9.70 1.31
N LEU A 148 2.70 8.84 0.30
CA LEU A 148 3.54 7.67 0.09
C LEU A 148 4.58 7.98 -0.97
N ASP A 149 5.80 7.52 -0.71
CA ASP A 149 6.85 7.30 -1.70
C ASP A 149 7.06 5.78 -1.88
N ILE A 150 7.88 5.38 -2.86
CA ILE A 150 8.18 3.95 -3.09
C ILE A 150 8.89 3.33 -1.87
N ASP A 151 9.76 4.07 -1.19
CA ASP A 151 10.53 3.56 -0.05
C ASP A 151 9.62 3.19 1.14
N ILE A 152 8.71 4.09 1.51
CA ILE A 152 7.66 3.87 2.51
C ILE A 152 6.82 2.66 2.11
N TYR A 153 6.41 2.57 0.84
CA TYR A 153 5.57 1.47 0.37
C TYR A 153 6.26 0.11 0.50
N LEU A 154 7.51 0.02 0.04
CA LEU A 154 8.30 -1.21 0.11
C LEU A 154 8.59 -1.60 1.56
N LYS A 155 9.03 -0.67 2.41
CA LYS A 155 9.29 -0.92 3.84
C LYS A 155 8.03 -1.29 4.63
N ALA A 156 6.84 -0.94 4.14
CA ALA A 156 5.59 -1.34 4.77
C ALA A 156 5.33 -2.84 4.62
N HIS A 157 5.74 -3.42 3.50
CA HIS A 157 5.48 -4.82 3.17
C HIS A 157 6.69 -5.74 3.35
N LEU A 158 7.90 -5.23 3.12
CA LEU A 158 9.16 -5.97 3.15
C LEU A 158 9.95 -5.67 4.43
N GLU A 159 10.78 -6.61 4.87
CA GLU A 159 11.72 -6.36 5.99
C GLU A 159 12.85 -5.41 5.56
N GLY A 160 13.28 -5.54 4.31
CA GLY A 160 14.19 -4.62 3.64
C GLY A 160 14.19 -4.88 2.13
N TYR A 161 14.90 -4.04 1.40
CA TYR A 161 15.17 -4.25 -0.03
C TYR A 161 16.51 -3.60 -0.41
N THR A 162 17.07 -4.04 -1.53
CA THR A 162 18.19 -3.38 -2.20
C THR A 162 17.78 -2.99 -3.62
N GLU A 163 18.54 -2.05 -4.19
CA GLU A 163 18.47 -1.65 -5.59
C GLU A 163 19.88 -1.72 -6.17
N THR A 164 20.03 -2.27 -7.38
CA THR A 164 21.34 -2.33 -8.06
C THR A 164 21.51 -1.23 -9.09
N ALA A 165 20.44 -0.54 -9.49
CA ALA A 165 20.40 0.45 -10.58
C ALA A 165 20.91 -0.07 -11.94
N GLU A 166 21.13 -1.39 -12.07
CA GLU A 166 21.58 -2.05 -13.30
C GLU A 166 20.39 -2.62 -14.06
N PHE A 167 20.29 -2.31 -15.35
CA PHE A 167 19.28 -2.89 -16.24
C PHE A 167 19.77 -4.22 -16.81
N LYS A 168 18.85 -5.19 -16.95
CA LYS A 168 19.21 -6.50 -17.51
C LYS A 168 19.42 -6.46 -19.03
N ASN A 169 18.82 -5.48 -19.71
CA ASN A 169 18.88 -5.30 -21.15
C ASN A 169 18.44 -3.87 -21.57
N GLU A 170 18.75 -3.50 -22.81
CA GLU A 170 18.42 -2.19 -23.39
C GLU A 170 16.91 -1.89 -23.44
N PHE A 171 16.05 -2.92 -23.52
CA PHE A 171 14.60 -2.71 -23.56
C PHE A 171 14.05 -2.26 -22.19
N GLU A 172 14.58 -2.82 -21.10
CA GLU A 172 14.27 -2.38 -19.74
C GLU A 172 14.69 -0.92 -19.50
N GLU A 173 15.90 -0.56 -19.93
CA GLU A 173 16.41 0.82 -19.86
C GLU A 173 15.52 1.77 -20.68
N MET A 174 15.08 1.36 -21.86
CA MET A 174 14.21 2.15 -22.73
C MET A 174 12.83 2.40 -22.10
N VAL A 175 12.23 1.38 -21.48
CA VAL A 175 10.96 1.51 -20.74
C VAL A 175 11.13 2.43 -19.54
N PHE A 176 12.20 2.26 -18.76
CA PHE A 176 12.52 3.13 -17.63
C PHE A 176 12.65 4.59 -18.06
N ALA A 177 13.43 4.87 -19.12
CA ALA A 177 13.67 6.22 -19.61
C ALA A 177 12.40 6.93 -20.10
N VAL A 178 11.40 6.17 -20.57
CA VAL A 178 10.09 6.74 -20.96
C VAL A 178 9.21 7.04 -19.74
N LEU A 179 9.22 6.17 -18.73
CA LEU A 179 8.34 6.31 -17.56
C LEU A 179 8.88 7.28 -16.51
N GLN A 180 10.20 7.39 -16.36
CA GLN A 180 10.86 8.19 -15.33
C GLN A 180 10.44 9.68 -15.30
N PRO A 181 10.30 10.39 -16.44
CA PRO A 181 9.83 11.78 -16.40
C PRO A 181 8.30 11.93 -16.27
N GLU A 182 7.54 10.84 -16.43
CA GLU A 182 6.08 10.87 -16.52
C GLU A 182 5.35 10.47 -15.24
N LEU A 183 6.08 9.86 -14.30
CA LEU A 183 5.60 9.34 -13.03
C LEU A 183 6.28 10.08 -11.87
N ASP A 184 5.67 10.02 -10.69
CA ASP A 184 6.24 10.70 -9.52
C ASP A 184 7.53 10.02 -9.05
N GLU A 185 7.58 8.68 -9.12
CA GLU A 185 8.79 7.90 -8.87
C GLU A 185 8.83 6.63 -9.74
N VAL A 186 10.04 6.26 -10.14
CA VAL A 186 10.36 4.99 -10.80
C VAL A 186 11.65 4.45 -10.18
N LYS A 187 11.62 3.23 -9.66
CA LYS A 187 12.81 2.47 -9.23
C LYS A 187 12.99 1.26 -10.14
N ASN A 188 14.23 0.88 -10.42
CA ASN A 188 14.55 -0.34 -11.14
C ASN A 188 15.29 -1.35 -10.25
N SER A 189 15.20 -2.63 -10.63
CA SER A 189 16.01 -3.73 -10.08
C SER A 189 15.89 -3.86 -8.55
N VAL A 190 14.65 -3.86 -8.06
CA VAL A 190 14.34 -3.93 -6.62
C VAL A 190 14.34 -5.39 -6.16
N LYS A 191 15.14 -5.67 -5.12
CA LYS A 191 15.32 -7.02 -4.56
C LYS A 191 14.98 -7.03 -3.07
N PRO A 192 14.00 -7.83 -2.61
CA PRO A 192 13.71 -7.96 -1.19
C PRO A 192 14.89 -8.52 -0.38
N VAL A 193 14.98 -8.11 0.88
CA VAL A 193 15.93 -8.62 1.88
C VAL A 193 15.14 -9.10 3.12
N PRO A 194 15.33 -10.36 3.58
CA PRO A 194 16.17 -11.41 2.98
C PRO A 194 15.69 -11.80 1.58
N GLN A 195 16.59 -12.36 0.76
CA GLN A 195 16.24 -12.69 -0.62
C GLN A 195 15.18 -13.79 -0.67
N LEU A 196 14.01 -13.47 -1.22
CA LEU A 196 12.85 -14.35 -1.28
C LEU A 196 12.86 -15.12 -2.59
N GLY A 197 13.52 -16.28 -2.62
CA GLY A 197 13.51 -17.16 -3.79
C GLY A 197 14.11 -16.55 -5.06
N GLY A 198 15.06 -15.62 -4.91
CA GLY A 198 15.66 -14.91 -6.04
C GLY A 198 14.76 -13.85 -6.68
N LEU A 199 13.67 -13.46 -6.01
CA LEU A 199 12.75 -12.44 -6.51
C LEU A 199 13.47 -11.11 -6.77
N GLU A 200 13.26 -10.58 -7.97
CA GLU A 200 13.70 -9.26 -8.41
C GLU A 200 12.53 -8.65 -9.19
N ILE A 201 12.21 -7.41 -8.87
CA ILE A 201 11.19 -6.62 -9.56
C ILE A 201 11.91 -5.69 -10.51
N ASP A 202 11.67 -5.82 -11.81
CA ASP A 202 12.35 -5.01 -12.82
C ASP A 202 12.06 -3.52 -12.59
N LEU A 203 10.79 -3.15 -12.40
CA LEU A 203 10.38 -1.76 -12.15
C LEU A 203 9.33 -1.65 -11.03
N VAL A 204 9.51 -0.68 -10.14
CA VAL A 204 8.49 -0.21 -9.20
C VAL A 204 8.11 1.22 -9.58
N LEU A 205 6.81 1.46 -9.73
CA LEU A 205 6.24 2.67 -10.33
C LEU A 205 5.31 3.34 -9.31
N ARG A 206 5.32 4.68 -9.22
CA ARG A 206 4.38 5.42 -8.37
C ARG A 206 3.76 6.62 -9.07
N CYS A 207 2.45 6.80 -8.86
CA CYS A 207 1.73 8.04 -9.11
C CYS A 207 0.78 8.30 -7.93
N GLY A 208 0.89 9.46 -7.29
CA GLY A 208 0.20 9.77 -6.04
C GLY A 208 0.48 8.71 -4.96
N ASN A 209 -0.58 8.19 -4.34
CA ASN A 209 -0.49 7.11 -3.35
C ASN A 209 -0.60 5.70 -3.94
N ARG A 210 -0.57 5.56 -5.28
CA ARG A 210 -0.68 4.28 -5.98
C ARG A 210 0.70 3.79 -6.41
N VAL A 211 0.95 2.53 -6.13
CA VAL A 211 2.17 1.83 -6.53
C VAL A 211 1.81 0.70 -7.47
N GLY A 212 2.64 0.52 -8.49
CA GLY A 212 2.60 -0.62 -9.38
C GLY A 212 3.96 -1.27 -9.54
N ILE A 213 3.94 -2.52 -9.97
CA ILE A 213 5.15 -3.24 -10.38
C ILE A 213 5.06 -3.62 -11.84
N ALA A 214 6.20 -3.60 -12.50
CA ALA A 214 6.34 -3.98 -13.90
C ALA A 214 7.41 -5.05 -14.05
N GLU A 215 7.11 -6.05 -14.88
CA GLU A 215 8.10 -6.96 -15.44
C GLU A 215 8.29 -6.62 -16.93
N VAL A 216 9.55 -6.51 -17.37
CA VAL A 216 9.90 -6.11 -18.73
C VAL A 216 10.56 -7.27 -19.47
N LYS A 217 9.89 -7.82 -20.48
CA LYS A 217 10.40 -8.97 -21.24
C LYS A 217 10.63 -8.64 -22.71
N THR A 218 11.73 -9.16 -23.22
CA THR A 218 12.10 -9.12 -24.65
C THR A 218 12.40 -10.53 -25.17
N GLY A 219 12.47 -10.69 -26.50
CA GLY A 219 12.96 -11.91 -27.13
C GLY A 219 12.06 -13.13 -26.91
N LYS A 220 12.69 -14.26 -26.58
CA LYS A 220 11.97 -15.52 -26.29
C LYS A 220 11.14 -15.42 -25.01
N LYS A 221 11.62 -14.69 -24.00
CA LYS A 221 10.93 -14.51 -22.71
C LYS A 221 9.63 -13.72 -22.87
N ALA A 222 9.58 -12.78 -23.82
CA ALA A 222 8.36 -12.05 -24.14
C ALA A 222 7.24 -12.93 -24.74
N ARG A 223 7.53 -14.20 -25.08
CA ARG A 223 6.52 -15.16 -25.58
C ARG A 223 6.13 -16.21 -24.54
N SER A 224 6.78 -16.22 -23.37
CA SER A 224 6.54 -17.23 -22.34
C SER A 224 5.62 -16.68 -21.24
N LYS A 225 5.15 -17.59 -20.38
CA LYS A 225 4.40 -17.27 -19.15
C LYS A 225 5.30 -16.80 -17.99
N GLU A 226 6.63 -16.78 -18.16
CA GLU A 226 7.60 -16.50 -17.10
C GLU A 226 7.34 -15.14 -16.43
N GLY A 227 7.04 -14.09 -17.23
CA GLY A 227 6.73 -12.77 -16.68
C GLY A 227 5.45 -12.73 -15.86
N ILE A 228 4.44 -13.53 -16.23
CA ILE A 228 3.20 -13.67 -15.44
C ILE A 228 3.50 -14.31 -14.09
N GLU A 229 4.24 -15.41 -14.10
CA GLU A 229 4.59 -16.16 -12.88
C GLU A 229 5.39 -15.28 -11.91
N GLN A 230 6.37 -14.52 -12.39
CA GLN A 230 7.17 -13.59 -11.57
C GLN A 230 6.32 -12.48 -10.95
N ILE A 231 5.43 -11.85 -11.73
CA ILE A 231 4.53 -10.82 -11.21
C ILE A 231 3.59 -11.38 -10.15
N ILE A 232 3.06 -12.59 -10.36
CA ILE A 232 2.16 -13.23 -9.38
C ILE A 232 2.91 -13.45 -8.06
N THR A 233 4.13 -13.99 -8.11
CA THR A 233 4.97 -14.18 -6.93
C THR A 233 5.31 -12.85 -6.25
N ALA A 234 5.64 -11.80 -7.02
CA ALA A 234 5.94 -10.48 -6.46
C ALA A 234 4.73 -9.80 -5.81
N ALA A 235 3.54 -9.99 -6.39
CA ALA A 235 2.32 -9.31 -6.00
C ALA A 235 1.40 -10.16 -5.10
N GLU A 236 1.89 -11.26 -4.51
CA GLU A 236 1.09 -11.94 -3.50
C GLU A 236 0.77 -10.97 -2.35
N GLN A 237 -0.40 -11.14 -1.75
CA GLN A 237 -0.92 -10.26 -0.69
C GLN A 237 0.08 -10.04 0.45
N ARG A 238 0.95 -11.02 0.70
CA ARG A 238 2.00 -10.99 1.72
C ARG A 238 3.25 -10.19 1.33
N PHE A 239 3.50 -9.99 0.03
CA PHE A 239 4.72 -9.37 -0.50
C PHE A 239 4.54 -7.89 -0.82
N LEU A 240 3.52 -7.50 -1.60
CA LEU A 240 3.28 -6.09 -1.96
C LEU A 240 1.81 -5.68 -1.84
N GLY A 241 0.99 -6.51 -1.20
CA GLY A 241 -0.40 -6.19 -0.92
C GLY A 241 -1.33 -6.31 -2.12
N THR A 242 -2.64 -6.24 -1.86
CA THR A 242 -3.69 -6.49 -2.85
C THR A 242 -3.94 -5.34 -3.82
N TYR A 243 -3.44 -4.14 -3.49
CA TYR A 243 -3.71 -2.91 -4.23
C TYR A 243 -2.56 -2.47 -5.15
N THR A 244 -1.54 -3.31 -5.32
CA THR A 244 -0.45 -3.09 -6.28
C THR A 244 -0.96 -3.33 -7.70
N GLU A 245 -0.83 -2.32 -8.58
CA GLU A 245 -1.09 -2.50 -10.02
C GLU A 245 0.03 -3.33 -10.66
N LYS A 246 -0.31 -4.16 -11.63
CA LYS A 246 0.60 -5.13 -12.23
C LYS A 246 0.71 -4.91 -13.72
N PHE A 247 1.92 -4.76 -14.22
CA PHE A 247 2.20 -4.53 -15.64
C PHE A 247 3.17 -5.57 -16.18
N LEU A 248 2.85 -6.13 -17.35
CA LEU A 248 3.77 -6.93 -18.14
C LEU A 248 4.07 -6.17 -19.42
N ILE A 249 5.30 -5.69 -19.57
CA ILE A 249 5.71 -4.84 -20.68
C ILE A 249 6.58 -5.65 -21.63
N LEU A 250 6.19 -5.71 -22.91
CA LEU A 250 6.72 -6.62 -23.91
C LEU A 250 7.17 -5.88 -25.15
N ASP A 251 8.28 -6.27 -25.75
CA ASP A 251 8.80 -5.69 -27.00
C ASP A 251 8.09 -6.21 -28.26
N ARG A 252 6.98 -6.93 -28.11
CA ARG A 252 6.28 -7.65 -29.19
C ARG A 252 4.87 -8.04 -28.78
N ASP A 253 4.12 -8.53 -29.75
CA ASP A 253 2.80 -9.10 -29.49
C ASP A 253 2.89 -10.36 -28.62
N TYR A 254 1.94 -10.45 -27.69
CA TYR A 254 1.79 -11.52 -26.74
C TYR A 254 0.77 -12.55 -27.21
N GLU A 255 1.10 -13.80 -26.96
CA GLU A 255 0.28 -14.93 -27.36
C GLU A 255 -1.12 -14.86 -26.68
N PRO A 256 -2.23 -15.12 -27.40
CA PRO A 256 -3.58 -14.92 -26.88
C PRO A 256 -3.91 -15.68 -25.59
N ASN A 257 -3.48 -16.94 -25.45
CA ASN A 257 -3.74 -17.72 -24.23
C ASN A 257 -2.99 -17.13 -23.03
N ASN A 258 -1.74 -16.71 -23.21
CA ASN A 258 -0.99 -16.04 -22.15
C ASN A 258 -1.62 -14.68 -21.79
N ARG A 259 -2.18 -13.94 -22.75
CA ARG A 259 -2.93 -12.71 -22.45
C ARG A 259 -4.16 -12.99 -21.60
N GLN A 260 -4.91 -14.05 -21.91
CA GLN A 260 -6.07 -14.45 -21.10
C GLN A 260 -5.65 -14.80 -19.67
N LEU A 261 -4.53 -15.51 -19.51
CA LEU A 261 -3.95 -15.80 -18.19
C LEU A 261 -3.56 -14.52 -17.44
N ALA A 262 -2.85 -13.60 -18.09
CA ALA A 262 -2.49 -12.31 -17.51
C ALA A 262 -3.73 -11.53 -17.03
N ASN A 263 -4.77 -11.47 -17.86
CA ASN A 263 -6.04 -10.81 -17.52
C ASN A 263 -6.74 -11.46 -16.31
N ALA A 264 -6.73 -12.80 -16.20
CA ALA A 264 -7.29 -13.52 -15.06
C ALA A 264 -6.60 -13.14 -13.74
N HIS A 265 -5.30 -12.83 -13.80
CA HIS A 265 -4.52 -12.35 -12.66
C HIS A 265 -4.49 -10.82 -12.53
N ARG A 266 -5.32 -10.08 -13.29
CA ARG A 266 -5.36 -8.61 -13.32
C ARG A 266 -4.00 -7.97 -13.62
N ILE A 267 -3.25 -8.57 -14.56
CA ILE A 267 -1.99 -8.04 -15.07
C ILE A 267 -2.27 -7.32 -16.39
N ARG A 268 -1.88 -6.05 -16.48
CA ARG A 268 -2.02 -5.24 -17.69
C ARG A 268 -0.85 -5.53 -18.62
N VAL A 269 -1.13 -6.15 -19.76
CA VAL A 269 -0.12 -6.40 -20.79
C VAL A 269 0.02 -5.16 -21.68
N ILE A 270 1.24 -4.66 -21.83
CA ILE A 270 1.59 -3.52 -22.68
C ILE A 270 2.60 -4.01 -23.72
N GLU A 271 2.19 -3.99 -24.99
CA GLU A 271 3.00 -4.48 -26.10
C GLU A 271 3.55 -3.30 -26.90
N LEU A 272 4.87 -3.31 -27.12
CA LEU A 272 5.64 -2.21 -27.69
C LEU A 272 6.50 -2.74 -28.87
N PRO A 273 5.89 -3.24 -29.95
CA PRO A 273 6.59 -3.90 -31.05
C PRO A 273 7.64 -3.01 -31.73
N SER A 274 7.51 -1.68 -31.69
CA SER A 274 8.51 -0.80 -32.29
C SER A 274 9.88 -0.92 -31.61
N ALA A 275 9.94 -1.33 -30.34
CA ALA A 275 11.19 -1.53 -29.59
C ALA A 275 12.15 -2.54 -30.26
N GLN A 276 11.64 -3.46 -31.09
CA GLN A 276 12.47 -4.41 -31.85
C GLN A 276 13.44 -3.72 -32.82
N SER A 277 13.15 -2.49 -33.22
CA SER A 277 14.03 -1.64 -34.04
C SER A 277 15.14 -0.95 -33.22
N GLY A 278 15.21 -1.20 -31.91
CA GLY A 278 16.12 -0.53 -30.98
C GLY A 278 15.62 0.84 -30.50
N LYS A 279 14.40 1.26 -30.85
CA LYS A 279 13.77 2.51 -30.40
C LYS A 279 12.25 2.36 -30.30
N LEU A 280 11.64 3.02 -29.32
CA LEU A 280 10.18 3.16 -29.26
C LEU A 280 9.71 4.28 -30.19
N SER A 281 8.71 3.98 -31.00
CA SER A 281 7.91 4.96 -31.73
C SER A 281 7.09 5.84 -30.78
N GLU A 282 6.66 7.01 -31.23
CA GLU A 282 5.81 7.92 -30.45
C GLU A 282 4.46 7.29 -30.06
N GLU A 283 3.92 6.40 -30.90
CA GLU A 283 2.69 5.67 -30.61
C GLU A 283 2.88 4.72 -29.42
N ASP A 284 3.94 3.90 -29.46
CA ASP A 284 4.25 2.97 -28.37
C ASP A 284 4.65 3.70 -27.08
N ARG A 285 5.38 4.84 -27.19
CA ARG A 285 5.68 5.71 -26.05
C ARG A 285 4.40 6.18 -25.36
N ARG A 286 3.47 6.76 -26.13
CA ARG A 286 2.17 7.21 -25.59
C ARG A 286 1.37 6.06 -25.01
N LYS A 287 1.29 4.92 -25.71
CA LYS A 287 0.59 3.73 -25.22
C LYS A 287 1.12 3.28 -23.86
N LEU A 288 2.44 3.23 -23.69
CA LEU A 288 3.10 2.89 -22.43
C LEU A 288 2.69 3.88 -21.32
N VAL A 289 2.90 5.18 -21.55
CA VAL A 289 2.64 6.23 -20.57
C VAL A 289 1.17 6.29 -20.18
N ASP A 290 0.26 6.36 -21.16
CA ASP A 290 -1.19 6.48 -20.94
C ASP A 290 -1.73 5.26 -20.16
N THR A 291 -1.26 4.05 -20.49
CA THR A 291 -1.72 2.84 -19.82
C THR A 291 -1.27 2.80 -18.36
N VAL A 292 -0.01 3.17 -18.10
CA VAL A 292 0.56 3.18 -16.74
C VAL A 292 -0.08 4.28 -15.89
N LYS A 293 -0.16 5.52 -16.38
CA LYS A 293 -0.74 6.65 -15.62
C LYS A 293 -2.21 6.39 -15.31
N LYS A 294 -3.00 5.96 -16.30
CA LYS A 294 -4.43 5.66 -16.10
C LYS A 294 -4.67 4.57 -15.04
N ALA A 295 -3.78 3.57 -14.98
CA ALA A 295 -3.86 2.49 -14.00
C ALA A 295 -3.46 2.97 -12.59
N LEU A 296 -2.44 3.82 -12.49
CA LEU A 296 -1.99 4.41 -11.23
C LEU A 296 -2.80 5.64 -10.79
N GLY A 297 -3.86 6.00 -11.53
CA GLY A 297 -4.80 7.07 -11.16
C GLY A 297 -4.36 8.49 -11.52
N GLY A 298 -3.32 8.63 -12.35
CA GLY A 298 -2.93 9.89 -12.99
C GLY A 298 -3.66 10.19 -14.28
#